data_AF-A0A529L3Z8-F1
#
_entry.id   AF-A0A529L3Z8-F1
#
_cell.length_a   1.000
_cell.length_b   1.000
_cell.length_c   1.000
_cell.angle_alpha   90.00
_cell.angle_beta   90.00
_cell.angle_gamma   90.00
#
_symmetry.space_group_name_H-M   'P 1'
#
loop_
_entity.id
_entity.type
_entity.pdbx_description
1 polymer ?
#
loop_
_entity_poly.entity_id
_entity_poly.type
_entity_poly.pdbx_seq_one_letter_code
_entity_poly.pdbx_strand_id
1 'polypeptide(L)'
;LERGRRHHLGDARTATEAAVHGHGVALGDSVTASTLLARGLLVAPFSLSVPAVDDFYVVCRNEMRSTPIVQLFVDWLFAEKEQADSRADAPVAGR
;
A
#
# COMPACT_ATOMS: atom_id res chain seq x y z
N LEU A 1 -18.18 6.78 28.78
CA LEU A 1 -18.29 6.25 27.40
C LEU A 1 -17.76 4.82 27.42
N GLU A 2 -18.64 3.82 27.44
CA GLU A 2 -18.21 2.43 27.27
C GLU A 2 -17.65 2.27 25.85
N ARG A 3 -16.42 1.77 25.74
CA ARG A 3 -15.84 1.45 24.44
C ARG A 3 -16.44 0.11 24.01
N GLY A 4 -17.20 0.10 22.91
CA GLY A 4 -17.73 -1.11 22.29
C GLY A 4 -16.63 -2.10 21.89
N ARG A 5 -17.05 -3.29 21.42
CA ARG A 5 -16.14 -4.38 21.02
C ARG A 5 -15.11 -3.89 20.00
N ARG A 6 -13.82 -4.04 20.32
CA ARG A 6 -12.71 -3.70 19.43
C ARG A 6 -12.35 -4.88 18.53
N HIS A 7 -12.25 -4.63 17.23
CA HIS A 7 -11.64 -5.56 16.29
C HIS A 7 -10.13 -5.35 16.30
N HIS A 8 -9.36 -6.39 16.62
CA HIS A 8 -7.92 -6.40 16.45
C HIS A 8 -7.61 -7.11 15.12
N LEU A 9 -6.93 -6.41 14.23
CA LEU A 9 -6.55 -6.90 12.90
C LEU A 9 -5.02 -6.99 12.90
N GLY A 10 -4.49 -8.19 12.65
CA GLY A 10 -3.08 -8.50 12.87
C GLY A 10 -2.12 -7.89 11.85
N ASP A 11 -2.64 -7.43 10.71
CA ASP A 11 -1.86 -6.80 9.64
C ASP A 11 -2.70 -5.77 8.85
N ALA A 12 -1.99 -4.95 8.08
CA ALA A 12 -2.58 -3.89 7.27
C ALA A 12 -3.50 -4.43 6.16
N ARG A 13 -3.20 -5.63 5.63
CA ARG A 13 -4.03 -6.25 4.59
C ARG A 13 -5.41 -6.58 5.12
N THR A 14 -5.49 -7.24 6.27
CA THR A 14 -6.75 -7.62 6.93
C THR A 14 -7.54 -6.38 7.34
N ALA A 15 -6.86 -5.33 7.80
CA ALA A 15 -7.47 -4.03 8.07
C ALA A 15 -8.09 -3.40 6.82
N THR A 16 -7.35 -3.42 5.71
CA THR A 16 -7.81 -2.90 4.42
C THR A 16 -8.99 -3.69 3.87
N GLU A 17 -8.93 -5.02 3.91
CA GLU A 17 -10.04 -5.88 3.48
C GLU A 17 -11.29 -5.67 4.34
N ALA A 18 -11.15 -5.50 5.65
CA ALA A 18 -12.27 -5.17 6.53
C ALA A 18 -12.93 -3.84 6.16
N ALA A 19 -12.14 -2.81 5.82
CA ALA A 19 -12.66 -1.51 5.36
C ALA A 19 -13.39 -1.63 4.01
N VAL A 20 -12.85 -2.39 3.04
CA VAL A 20 -13.52 -2.67 1.75
C VAL A 20 -14.91 -3.28 1.95
N HIS A 21 -15.09 -4.13 2.96
CA HIS A 21 -16.37 -4.78 3.28
C HIS A 21 -17.24 -3.99 4.27
N GLY A 22 -16.90 -2.74 4.57
CA GLY A 22 -17.73 -1.85 5.41
C GLY A 22 -17.64 -2.12 6.91
N HIS A 23 -16.62 -2.83 7.39
CA HIS A 23 -16.42 -3.06 8.83
C HIS A 23 -15.79 -1.88 9.57
N GLY A 24 -15.46 -0.78 8.88
CA GLY A 24 -14.95 0.45 9.49
C GLY A 24 -14.02 1.24 8.56
N VAL A 25 -13.14 2.02 9.17
CA VAL A 25 -12.09 2.80 8.49
C VAL A 25 -10.72 2.21 8.85
N ALA A 26 -9.85 2.07 7.85
CA ALA A 26 -8.47 1.64 8.03
C ALA A 26 -7.51 2.79 7.70
N LEU A 27 -6.38 2.84 8.41
CA LEU A 27 -5.22 3.64 8.01
C LEU A 27 -4.35 2.75 7.12
N GLY A 28 -4.14 3.15 5.88
CA GLY A 28 -3.33 2.44 4.90
C GLY A 28 -2.23 3.32 4.32
N ASP A 29 -1.37 2.72 3.50
CA ASP A 29 -0.31 3.40 2.76
C ASP A 29 -0.68 3.61 1.28
N SER A 30 0.05 4.50 0.61
CA SER A 30 -0.19 4.82 -0.80
C SER A 30 0.12 3.66 -1.74
N VAL A 31 0.97 2.71 -1.35
CA VAL A 31 1.37 1.59 -2.20
C VAL A 31 0.25 0.53 -2.23
N THR A 32 -0.18 0.05 -1.07
CA THR A 32 -1.13 -1.06 -0.95
C THR A 32 -2.58 -0.63 -1.19
N ALA A 33 -2.94 0.63 -0.90
CA ALA A 33 -4.29 1.14 -1.11
C ALA A 33 -4.53 1.71 -2.52
N SER A 34 -3.48 2.05 -3.27
CA SER A 34 -3.56 2.74 -4.58
C SER A 34 -4.61 2.14 -5.51
N THR A 35 -4.52 0.83 -5.77
CA THR A 35 -5.40 0.14 -6.71
C THR A 35 -6.85 0.09 -6.24
N LEU A 36 -7.06 -0.04 -4.92
CA LEU A 36 -8.41 -0.08 -4.34
C LEU A 36 -9.07 1.30 -4.39
N LEU A 37 -8.30 2.37 -4.16
CA LEU A 37 -8.73 3.76 -4.31
C LEU A 37 -9.04 4.07 -5.79
N ALA A 38 -8.14 3.70 -6.71
CA ALA A 38 -8.33 3.92 -8.15
C ALA A 38 -9.56 3.19 -8.71
N ARG A 39 -9.90 2.01 -8.16
CA ARG A 39 -11.10 1.25 -8.54
C ARG A 39 -12.38 1.73 -7.83
N GLY A 40 -12.29 2.69 -6.92
CA GLY A 40 -13.43 3.17 -6.12
C GLY A 40 -13.95 2.14 -5.10
N LEU A 41 -13.16 1.11 -4.79
CA LEU A 41 -13.48 0.14 -3.73
C LEU A 41 -13.18 0.69 -2.32
N LEU A 42 -12.29 1.67 -2.26
CA LEU A 42 -12.03 2.50 -1.08
C LEU A 42 -12.13 3.97 -1.47
N VAL A 43 -12.35 4.80 -0.47
CA VAL A 43 -12.23 6.26 -0.57
C VAL A 43 -11.30 6.76 0.55
N ALA A 44 -10.54 7.81 0.28
CA ALA A 44 -9.76 8.53 1.29
C ALA A 44 -10.60 9.72 1.78
N PRO A 45 -11.23 9.65 2.97
CA PRO A 45 -12.16 10.70 3.42
C PRO A 45 -11.47 12.03 3.74
N PHE A 46 -10.14 12.02 3.93
CA PHE A 46 -9.33 13.20 4.20
C PHE A 46 -8.10 13.21 3.30
N SER A 47 -7.71 14.40 2.83
CA SER A 47 -6.42 14.64 2.19
C SER A 47 -5.32 14.87 3.23
N LEU A 48 -5.25 14.00 4.25
CA LEU A 48 -4.25 14.05 5.30
C LEU A 48 -3.37 12.80 5.24
N SER A 49 -2.06 13.01 5.17
CA SER A 49 -1.05 11.97 5.24
C SER A 49 -0.04 12.31 6.32
N VAL A 50 0.43 11.30 7.03
CA VAL A 50 1.59 11.40 7.92
C VAL A 50 2.75 10.62 7.31
N PRO A 51 4.01 11.07 7.47
CA PRO A 51 5.16 10.28 7.06
C PRO A 51 5.10 8.89 7.69
N ALA A 52 5.27 7.85 6.88
CA ALA A 52 5.41 6.50 7.40
C ALA A 52 6.70 6.40 8.24
N VAL A 53 6.63 5.67 9.35
CA VAL A 53 7.80 5.42 10.20
C VAL A 53 8.79 4.49 9.50
N ASP A 54 8.27 3.55 8.71
CA ASP A 54 9.01 2.55 7.95
C ASP A 54 8.63 2.63 6.46
N ASP A 55 9.49 2.08 5.61
CA ASP A 55 9.30 2.01 4.16
C ASP A 55 9.44 0.55 3.67
N PHE A 56 9.15 0.30 2.39
CA PHE A 56 9.34 -0.99 1.76
C PHE A 56 10.78 -1.16 1.27
N TYR A 57 11.43 -2.26 1.68
CA TYR A 57 12.83 -2.54 1.34
C TYR A 57 12.97 -3.83 0.54
N VAL A 58 13.88 -3.84 -0.43
CA VAL A 58 14.36 -5.06 -1.08
C VAL A 58 15.58 -5.55 -0.33
N VAL A 59 15.48 -6.74 0.27
CA VAL A 59 16.55 -7.31 1.11
C VAL A 59 17.03 -8.62 0.49
N CYS A 60 18.35 -8.76 0.37
CA CYS A 60 19.00 -10.00 -0.04
C CYS A 60 20.22 -10.27 0.85
N ARG A 61 20.71 -11.51 0.85
CA ARG A 61 22.00 -11.83 1.49
C ARG A 61 23.11 -11.08 0.76
N ASN A 62 24.08 -10.56 1.52
CA ASN A 62 25.11 -9.68 0.96
C ASN A 62 25.91 -10.36 -0.17
N GLU A 63 26.17 -11.66 -0.05
CA GLU A 63 26.91 -12.46 -1.05
C GLU A 63 26.12 -12.62 -2.36
N MET A 64 24.78 -12.52 -2.29
CA MET A 64 23.88 -12.65 -3.44
C MET A 64 23.63 -11.33 -4.15
N ARG A 65 24.02 -10.20 -3.55
CA ARG A 65 23.78 -8.85 -4.10
C ARG A 65 24.35 -8.68 -5.50
N SER A 66 25.53 -9.25 -5.75
CA SER A 66 26.23 -9.15 -7.04
C SER A 66 25.83 -10.24 -8.04
N THR A 67 24.90 -11.13 -7.68
CA THR A 67 24.45 -12.21 -8.57
C THR A 67 23.58 -11.61 -9.69
N PRO A 68 23.86 -11.89 -10.98
CA PRO A 68 23.15 -11.25 -12.10
C PRO A 68 21.62 -11.37 -12.04
N ILE A 69 21.08 -12.52 -11.60
CA ILE A 69 19.62 -12.71 -11.48
C ILE A 69 19.00 -11.83 -10.39
N VAL A 70 19.74 -11.56 -9.31
CA VAL A 70 19.26 -10.70 -8.22
C VAL A 70 19.24 -9.25 -8.70
N GLN A 71 20.32 -8.80 -9.35
CA GLN A 71 20.38 -7.44 -9.91
C GLN A 71 19.27 -7.22 -10.95
N LEU A 72 19.07 -8.17 -11.85
CA LEU A 72 18.02 -8.11 -12.86
C LEU A 72 16.62 -8.00 -12.24
N PHE A 73 16.34 -8.78 -11.19
CA PHE A 73 15.06 -8.72 -10.49
C PHE A 73 14.86 -7.38 -9.78
N VAL A 74 15.89 -6.86 -9.11
CA VAL A 74 15.84 -5.57 -8.42
C VAL A 74 15.56 -4.44 -9.41
N ASP A 75 16.31 -4.41 -10.52
CA ASP A 75 16.17 -3.39 -11.57
C ASP A 75 14.76 -3.43 -12.18
N TRP A 76 14.28 -4.64 -12.50
CA TRP A 76 12.91 -4.85 -12.99
C TRP A 76 11.85 -4.39 -11.97
N LEU A 77 12.00 -4.73 -10.70
CA LEU A 77 11.04 -4.38 -9.65
C LEU A 77 10.89 -2.87 -9.49
N PHE A 78 11.99 -2.12 -9.53
CA PHE A 78 11.95 -0.66 -9.46
C PHE A 78 11.35 -0.04 -10.73
N ALA A 79 11.64 -0.60 -11.90
CA ALA A 79 11.02 -0.18 -13.16
C ALA A 79 9.50 -0.42 -13.17
N GLU A 80 9.03 -1.55 -12.61
CA GLU A 80 7.59 -1.81 -12.45
C GLU A 80 6.94 -0.86 -11.42
N LYS A 81 7.65 -0.54 -10.33
CA LYS A 81 7.16 0.41 -9.32
C LYS A 81 6.93 1.79 -9.94
N GLU A 82 7.88 2.30 -10.71
CA GLU A 82 7.76 3.60 -11.37
C GLU A 82 6.59 3.63 -12.38
N GLN A 83 6.40 2.54 -13.12
CA GLN A 83 5.24 2.38 -13.99
C GLN A 83 3.91 2.35 -13.22
N ALA A 84 3.87 1.71 -12.06
CA ALA A 84 2.68 1.64 -11.21
C ALA A 84 2.33 3.01 -10.60
N ASP A 85 3.32 3.75 -10.10
CA ASP A 85 3.15 5.10 -9.57
C ASP A 85 2.60 6.04 -10.65
N SER A 86 3.13 5.95 -11.87
CA SER A 86 2.66 6.71 -13.03
C SER A 86 1.18 6.45 -13.38
N ARG A 87 0.66 5.24 -13.11
CA ARG A 87 -0.75 4.90 -13.31
C ARG A 87 -1.63 5.40 -12.16
N ALA A 88 -1.09 5.46 -10.94
CA ALA A 88 -1.79 5.92 -9.75
C ALA A 88 -1.98 7.46 -9.74
N ASP A 89 -1.04 8.21 -10.34
CA ASP A 89 -1.12 9.68 -10.49
C ASP A 89 -2.09 10.16 -11.59
N ALA A 90 -2.69 9.24 -12.37
CA ALA A 90 -3.75 9.61 -13.30
C ALA A 90 -4.98 10.07 -12.50
N PRO A 91 -5.51 11.29 -12.74
CA PRO A 91 -6.54 11.85 -11.90
C PRO A 91 -7.78 10.96 -11.96
N VAL A 92 -8.21 10.47 -10.79
CA VAL A 92 -9.55 9.90 -10.61
C VAL A 92 -10.51 11.05 -10.88
N ALA A 93 -11.07 11.09 -12.09
CA ALA A 93 -12.03 12.10 -12.49
C ALA A 93 -13.17 12.10 -11.47
N GLY A 94 -13.21 13.17 -10.68
CA GLY A 94 -14.14 13.34 -9.57
C GLY A 94 -15.58 13.16 -10.04
N ARG A 95 -16.34 12.42 -9.25
CA ARG A 95 -17.79 12.31 -9.39
C ARG A 95 -18.43 12.58 -8.04
#